data_AF-A0A6H2H0Y6-F1
#
_entry.id   AF-A0A6H2H0Y6-F1
#
_cell.length_a   1.000
_cell.length_b   1.000
_cell.length_c   1.000
_cell.angle_alpha   90.00
_cell.angle_beta   90.00
_cell.angle_gamma   90.00
#
_symmetry.space_group_name_H-M   'P 1'
#
loop_
_entity.id
_entity.type
_entity.pdbx_description
1 polymer ?
#
loop_
_entity_poly.entity_id
_entity_poly.type
_entity_poly.pdbx_seq_one_letter_code
_entity_poly.pdbx_strand_id
1 'polypeptide(L)'
;MLFVSNRDMHDPSLNLALEEYILRHLPADNDYLLFYINEPSIIIGKNQNTLEEINEEYVKEQGLHVVRRLSGGGAVYHDHGNLNYSFITKDDGESFRNYRKFTAPVIDALRSMGVEAELSGRNDIQVGERKISGNAQFATRGRMYTHGTLLFQSDISHVASALKVNPEKFKSKSTKSVRSRVANISEFLQEPMTVEQFRSRLLTALYEGRTVEAYELTDADWEGVRKLADERYRNWDWNYGRSPAFNMRQVKRLSAGTYDVRLNVAAGRIEQASIYGDFFGTAEVAELEELLAGIRYEPEAVREALEGVELTPYLGPVEPDEFLQLLF
;
A
#
# COMPACT_ATOMS: atom_id res chain seq x y z
N MET A 1 -12.62 19.37 4.98
CA MET A 1 -11.78 18.23 5.36
C MET A 1 -11.46 18.37 6.83
N LEU A 2 -11.68 17.33 7.62
CA LEU A 2 -11.46 17.32 9.06
C LEU A 2 -10.17 16.56 9.39
N PHE A 3 -9.33 17.11 10.25
CA PHE A 3 -8.13 16.43 10.71
C PHE A 3 -8.46 15.47 11.86
N VAL A 4 -7.97 14.23 11.77
CA VAL A 4 -8.11 13.24 12.85
C VAL A 4 -6.75 13.05 13.49
N SER A 5 -6.64 13.36 14.79
CA SER A 5 -5.42 13.11 15.56
C SER A 5 -5.29 11.63 15.90
N ASN A 6 -4.10 11.06 15.70
CA ASN A 6 -3.76 9.72 16.18
C ASN A 6 -3.24 9.71 17.64
N ARG A 7 -3.29 10.85 18.35
CA ARG A 7 -2.77 11.05 19.71
C ARG A 7 -1.27 10.72 19.85
N ASP A 8 -0.48 11.00 18.81
CA ASP A 8 0.97 10.74 18.73
C ASP A 8 1.34 9.28 19.02
N MET A 9 0.45 8.34 18.67
CA MET A 9 0.75 6.92 18.78
C MET A 9 1.59 6.42 17.61
N HIS A 10 2.56 5.55 17.90
CA HIS A 10 3.52 5.04 16.93
C HIS A 10 3.34 3.55 16.58
N ASP A 11 2.40 2.85 17.21
CA ASP A 11 2.11 1.45 16.91
C ASP A 11 1.48 1.33 15.50
N PRO A 12 2.14 0.64 14.55
CA PRO A 12 1.64 0.50 13.18
C PRO A 12 0.32 -0.25 13.11
N SER A 13 0.07 -1.21 14.00
CA SER A 13 -1.20 -1.95 14.03
C SER A 13 -2.35 -1.05 14.44
N LEU A 14 -2.14 -0.14 15.40
CA LEU A 14 -3.15 0.85 15.80
C LEU A 14 -3.34 1.93 14.74
N ASN A 15 -2.27 2.44 14.13
CA ASN A 15 -2.37 3.50 13.12
C ASN A 15 -3.10 3.02 11.85
N LEU A 16 -2.84 1.79 11.39
CA LEU A 16 -3.57 1.21 10.26
C LEU A 16 -5.02 0.86 10.64
N ALA A 17 -5.27 0.40 11.87
CA ALA A 17 -6.63 0.21 12.36
C ALA A 17 -7.41 1.52 12.43
N LEU A 18 -6.76 2.62 12.83
CA LEU A 18 -7.38 3.94 12.84
C LEU A 18 -7.77 4.39 11.43
N GLU A 19 -6.90 4.21 10.44
CA GLU A 19 -7.19 4.51 9.04
C GLU A 19 -8.41 3.72 8.52
N GLU A 20 -8.47 2.39 8.77
CA GLU A 20 -9.64 1.57 8.42
C GLU A 20 -10.90 1.97 9.21
N TYR A 21 -10.74 2.32 10.49
CA TYR A 21 -11.86 2.74 11.32
C TYR A 21 -12.50 4.03 10.79
N ILE A 22 -11.68 5.02 10.43
CA ILE A 22 -12.15 6.28 9.83
C ILE A 22 -12.89 6.01 8.52
N LEU A 23 -12.33 5.15 7.67
CA LEU A 23 -12.93 4.76 6.40
C LEU A 23 -14.31 4.10 6.60
N ARG A 24 -14.48 3.25 7.61
CA ARG A 24 -15.68 2.42 7.74
C ARG A 24 -16.76 2.99 8.65
N HIS A 25 -16.39 3.75 9.69
CA HIS A 25 -17.30 4.08 10.79
C HIS A 25 -17.59 5.57 10.94
N LEU A 26 -16.65 6.46 10.58
CA LEU A 26 -16.91 7.90 10.70
C LEU A 26 -17.93 8.38 9.65
N PRO A 27 -18.65 9.49 9.89
CA PRO A 27 -19.65 10.00 8.96
C PRO A 27 -19.09 10.20 7.54
N ALA A 28 -19.77 9.64 6.53
CA ALA A 28 -19.28 9.67 5.16
C ALA A 28 -19.36 11.05 4.49
N ASP A 29 -20.12 12.00 5.06
CA ASP A 29 -20.32 13.34 4.49
C ASP A 29 -19.13 14.28 4.64
N ASN A 30 -18.12 13.88 5.40
CA ASN A 30 -16.86 14.61 5.53
C ASN A 30 -15.71 13.85 4.87
N ASP A 31 -14.76 14.61 4.34
CA ASP A 31 -13.42 14.13 4.04
C ASP A 31 -12.54 14.26 5.28
N TYR A 32 -11.65 13.30 5.49
CA TYR A 32 -10.74 13.26 6.64
C TYR A 32 -9.28 13.26 6.21
N LEU A 33 -8.44 13.91 6.99
CA LEU A 33 -6.98 13.83 6.90
C LEU A 33 -6.44 13.17 8.16
N LEU A 34 -5.65 12.12 7.98
CA LEU A 34 -4.91 11.46 9.06
C LEU A 34 -3.41 11.55 8.78
N PHE A 35 -2.64 11.89 9.80
CA PHE A 35 -1.19 11.74 9.81
C PHE A 35 -0.78 10.71 10.86
N TYR A 36 0.24 9.91 10.53
CA TYR A 36 0.85 8.99 11.48
C TYR A 36 2.33 8.75 11.18
N ILE A 37 3.10 8.55 12.24
CA ILE A 37 4.50 8.13 12.18
C ILE A 37 4.55 6.79 12.91
N ASN A 38 5.04 5.74 12.27
CA ASN A 38 5.15 4.43 12.90
C ASN A 38 6.54 4.23 13.48
N GLU A 39 6.63 3.44 14.54
CA GLU A 39 7.89 2.83 14.96
C GLU A 39 8.41 1.85 13.89
N PRO A 40 9.68 1.41 13.96
CA PRO A 40 10.32 0.57 12.94
C PRO A 40 9.47 -0.64 12.51
N SER A 41 9.01 -0.61 11.26
CA SER A 41 8.00 -1.55 10.78
C SER A 41 8.08 -1.79 9.28
N ILE A 42 7.65 -2.98 8.84
CA ILE A 42 7.42 -3.33 7.44
C ILE A 42 5.91 -3.36 7.21
N ILE A 43 5.44 -2.53 6.28
CA ILE A 43 4.04 -2.50 5.86
C ILE A 43 3.89 -3.27 4.55
N ILE A 44 3.22 -4.42 4.61
CA ILE A 44 3.00 -5.34 3.50
C ILE A 44 1.74 -4.94 2.72
N GLY A 45 1.80 -4.94 1.39
CA GLY A 45 0.64 -4.70 0.54
C GLY A 45 -0.37 -5.84 0.59
N LYS A 46 -1.66 -5.53 0.39
CA LYS A 46 -2.78 -6.47 0.56
C LYS A 46 -2.52 -7.87 -0.02
N ASN A 47 -2.05 -7.94 -1.26
CA ASN A 47 -1.94 -9.19 -2.02
C ASN A 47 -0.51 -9.77 -2.05
N GLN A 48 0.42 -9.28 -1.23
CA GLN A 48 1.80 -9.80 -1.23
C GLN A 48 1.97 -11.03 -0.33
N ASN A 49 2.88 -11.93 -0.69
CA ASN A 49 3.29 -13.03 0.19
C ASN A 49 4.36 -12.54 1.19
N THR A 50 3.96 -12.31 2.44
CA THR A 50 4.83 -11.71 3.47
C THR A 50 6.16 -12.43 3.65
N LEU A 51 6.16 -13.76 3.67
CA LEU A 51 7.38 -14.55 3.90
C LEU A 51 8.41 -14.41 2.77
N GLU A 52 7.94 -14.11 1.56
CA GLU A 52 8.80 -13.88 0.40
C GLU A 52 9.24 -12.42 0.25
N GLU A 53 8.54 -11.48 0.88
CA GLU A 53 8.88 -10.06 0.83
C GLU A 53 9.85 -9.65 1.95
N ILE A 54 9.85 -10.32 3.10
CA ILE A 54 10.65 -9.90 4.26
C ILE A 54 11.88 -10.78 4.50
N ASN A 55 12.94 -10.17 5.00
CA ASN A 55 14.05 -10.87 5.61
C ASN A 55 13.71 -11.22 7.07
N GLU A 56 13.12 -12.40 7.28
CA GLU A 56 12.55 -12.81 8.58
C GLU A 56 13.58 -12.81 9.72
N GLU A 57 14.82 -13.21 9.45
CA GLU A 57 15.91 -13.20 10.43
C GLU A 57 16.18 -11.78 10.90
N TYR A 58 16.38 -10.85 9.96
CA TYR A 58 16.61 -9.44 10.26
C TYR A 58 15.43 -8.78 10.98
N VAL A 59 14.19 -9.08 10.55
CA VAL A 59 12.96 -8.59 11.18
C VAL A 59 12.92 -8.99 12.66
N LYS A 60 13.25 -10.25 12.98
CA LYS A 60 13.30 -10.76 14.35
C LYS A 60 14.43 -10.13 15.15
N GLU A 61 15.64 -10.05 14.58
CA GLU A 61 16.82 -9.48 15.25
C GLU A 61 16.64 -8.01 15.61
N GLN A 62 16.00 -7.23 14.73
CA GLN A 62 15.78 -5.80 14.93
C GLN A 62 14.44 -5.49 15.64
N GLY A 63 13.62 -6.50 15.95
CA GLY A 63 12.33 -6.32 16.60
C GLY A 63 11.33 -5.52 15.77
N LEU A 64 11.37 -5.64 14.43
CA LEU A 64 10.50 -4.88 13.54
C LEU A 64 9.06 -5.43 13.55
N HIS A 65 8.08 -4.54 13.49
CA HIS A 65 6.70 -4.96 13.25
C HIS A 65 6.50 -5.36 11.78
N VAL A 66 5.61 -6.32 11.53
CA VAL A 66 5.18 -6.67 10.16
C VAL A 66 3.67 -6.61 10.11
N VAL A 67 3.14 -5.62 9.38
CA VAL A 67 1.70 -5.34 9.35
C VAL A 67 1.22 -5.24 7.92
N ARG A 68 0.12 -5.93 7.57
CA ARG A 68 -0.49 -5.86 6.24
C ARG A 68 -1.53 -4.74 6.18
N ARG A 69 -1.45 -3.88 5.16
CA ARG A 69 -2.44 -2.83 4.89
C ARG A 69 -3.55 -3.30 3.94
N LEU A 70 -4.67 -2.58 3.89
CA LEU A 70 -5.81 -2.92 3.02
C LEU A 70 -5.57 -2.57 1.54
N SER A 71 -4.77 -1.56 1.26
CA SER A 71 -4.43 -1.17 -0.12
C SER A 71 -3.44 -2.15 -0.76
N GLY A 72 -3.50 -2.28 -2.08
CA GLY A 72 -2.50 -2.99 -2.88
C GLY A 72 -1.13 -2.30 -2.91
N GLY A 73 -0.29 -2.68 -3.87
CA GLY A 73 1.08 -2.17 -4.00
C GLY A 73 2.14 -2.99 -3.25
N GLY A 74 3.38 -2.52 -3.25
CA GLY A 74 4.53 -3.22 -2.68
C GLY A 74 4.74 -3.01 -1.18
N ALA A 75 5.73 -3.73 -0.64
CA ALA A 75 6.14 -3.62 0.75
C ALA A 75 6.99 -2.36 0.96
N VAL A 76 6.79 -1.69 2.09
CA VAL A 76 7.52 -0.46 2.46
C VAL A 76 8.01 -0.57 3.90
N TYR A 77 9.11 0.11 4.20
CA TYR A 77 9.65 0.21 5.56
C TYR A 77 9.32 1.59 6.13
N HIS A 78 8.86 1.61 7.38
CA HIS A 78 8.58 2.81 8.14
C HIS A 78 9.50 2.88 9.36
N ASP A 79 9.80 4.10 9.79
CA ASP A 79 10.46 4.42 11.06
C ASP A 79 10.00 5.82 11.51
N HIS A 80 10.60 6.33 12.60
CA HIS A 80 10.28 7.67 13.12
C HIS A 80 10.64 8.82 12.15
N GLY A 81 11.47 8.55 11.14
CA GLY A 81 11.81 9.50 10.07
C GLY A 81 10.83 9.49 8.90
N ASN A 82 9.81 8.61 8.91
CA ASN A 82 8.80 8.49 7.86
C ASN A 82 7.45 9.05 8.33
N LEU A 83 7.03 10.19 7.75
CA LEU A 83 5.68 10.71 7.96
C LEU A 83 4.73 10.08 6.96
N ASN A 84 3.62 9.53 7.43
CA ASN A 84 2.57 9.01 6.57
C ASN A 84 1.36 9.94 6.58
N TYR A 85 0.69 10.01 5.45
CA TYR A 85 -0.55 10.76 5.29
C TYR A 85 -1.63 9.91 4.66
N SER A 86 -2.89 10.19 5.00
CA SER A 86 -4.06 9.53 4.43
C SER A 86 -5.20 10.51 4.25
N PHE A 87 -5.64 10.67 3.00
CA PHE A 87 -6.86 11.36 2.64
C PHE A 87 -7.99 10.34 2.54
N ILE A 88 -8.96 10.38 3.45
CA ILE A 88 -10.10 9.47 3.47
C ILE A 88 -11.34 10.23 2.99
N THR A 89 -11.89 9.84 1.85
CA THR A 89 -12.96 10.58 1.14
C THR A 89 -14.08 9.65 0.70
N LYS A 90 -15.16 10.24 0.17
CA LYS A 90 -16.09 9.49 -0.68
C LYS A 90 -15.36 9.00 -1.94
N ASP A 91 -15.74 7.82 -2.41
CA ASP A 91 -15.35 7.35 -3.74
C ASP A 91 -16.38 7.90 -4.74
N ASP A 92 -15.95 8.91 -5.51
CA ASP A 92 -16.78 9.54 -6.54
C ASP A 92 -16.80 8.77 -7.87
N GLY A 93 -16.18 7.57 -7.91
CA GLY A 93 -16.06 6.73 -9.09
C GLY A 93 -14.93 7.14 -10.05
N GLU A 94 -14.40 8.35 -9.92
CA GLU A 94 -13.35 8.94 -10.78
C GLU A 94 -12.01 9.12 -10.03
N SER A 95 -12.03 9.01 -8.70
CA SER A 95 -10.89 9.27 -7.83
C SER A 95 -9.97 8.06 -7.65
N PHE A 96 -10.50 6.84 -7.77
CA PHE A 96 -9.68 5.64 -7.69
C PHE A 96 -8.72 5.56 -8.89
N ARG A 97 -7.45 5.29 -8.62
CA ARG A 97 -6.30 5.35 -9.55
C ARG A 97 -5.92 6.76 -10.04
N ASN A 98 -6.65 7.81 -9.66
CA ASN A 98 -6.27 9.19 -9.90
C ASN A 98 -5.33 9.71 -8.79
N TYR A 99 -4.10 9.20 -8.76
CA TYR A 99 -3.09 9.61 -7.78
C TYR A 99 -2.75 11.10 -7.86
N ARG A 100 -2.87 11.72 -9.04
CA ARG A 100 -2.58 13.15 -9.23
C ARG A 100 -3.49 14.03 -8.36
N LYS A 101 -4.79 13.68 -8.26
CA LYS A 101 -5.76 14.44 -7.45
C LYS A 101 -5.32 14.56 -5.98
N PHE A 102 -4.77 13.50 -5.41
CA PHE A 102 -4.40 13.45 -3.98
C PHE A 102 -2.94 13.78 -3.70
N THR A 103 -2.04 13.59 -4.67
CA THR A 103 -0.63 13.94 -4.50
C THR A 103 -0.35 15.41 -4.81
N ALA A 104 -1.17 16.08 -5.63
CA ALA A 104 -0.95 17.49 -5.98
C ALA A 104 -0.88 18.43 -4.76
N PRO A 105 -1.81 18.39 -3.77
CA PRO A 105 -1.71 19.24 -2.58
C PRO A 105 -0.44 18.98 -1.76
N VAL A 106 0.01 17.73 -1.69
CA VAL A 106 1.25 17.34 -1.00
C VAL A 106 2.47 17.86 -1.75
N ILE A 107 2.48 17.76 -3.08
CA ILE A 107 3.54 18.29 -3.94
C ILE A 107 3.64 19.81 -3.80
N ASP A 108 2.51 20.52 -3.83
CA ASP A 108 2.49 21.98 -3.69
C ASP A 108 2.97 22.41 -2.30
N ALA A 109 2.59 21.68 -1.25
CA ALA A 109 3.12 21.89 0.09
C ALA A 109 4.65 21.67 0.16
N LEU A 110 5.17 20.60 -0.44
CA LEU A 110 6.62 20.33 -0.53
C LEU A 110 7.35 21.47 -1.26
N ARG A 111 6.81 21.93 -2.39
CA ARG A 111 7.37 23.06 -3.16
C ARG A 111 7.38 24.36 -2.36
N SER A 112 6.35 24.63 -1.57
CA SER A 112 6.31 25.79 -0.68
C SER A 112 7.42 25.75 0.40
N MET A 113 7.95 24.57 0.70
CA MET A 113 9.08 24.34 1.62
C MET A 113 10.44 24.29 0.90
N GLY A 114 10.48 24.59 -0.41
CA GLY A 114 11.70 24.60 -1.23
C GLY A 114 12.11 23.23 -1.78
N VAL A 115 11.22 22.23 -1.73
CA VAL A 115 11.47 20.88 -2.25
C VAL A 115 10.79 20.75 -3.62
N GLU A 116 11.59 20.70 -4.68
CA GLU A 116 11.13 20.58 -6.08
C GLU A 116 10.59 19.18 -6.39
N ALA A 117 9.47 18.84 -5.77
CA ALA A 117 8.80 17.56 -5.90
C ALA A 117 7.94 17.47 -7.17
N GLU A 118 7.83 16.28 -7.74
CA GLU A 118 6.94 15.97 -8.85
C GLU A 118 6.37 14.55 -8.77
N LEU A 119 5.21 14.35 -9.38
CA LEU A 119 4.62 13.03 -9.56
C LEU A 119 5.36 12.29 -10.67
N SER A 120 5.78 11.05 -10.38
CA SER A 120 6.51 10.18 -11.29
C SER A 120 5.86 8.81 -11.41
N GLY A 121 5.90 8.25 -12.62
CA GLY A 121 5.26 6.98 -12.94
C GLY A 121 3.75 7.02 -12.65
N ARG A 122 3.29 6.12 -11.78
CA ARG A 122 1.86 6.01 -11.43
C ARG A 122 1.52 6.70 -10.12
N ASN A 123 2.35 6.53 -9.12
CA ASN A 123 2.01 6.75 -7.72
C ASN A 123 3.21 7.15 -6.85
N ASP A 124 4.33 7.57 -7.44
CA ASP A 124 5.53 7.95 -6.69
C ASP A 124 5.72 9.48 -6.74
N ILE A 125 6.18 10.09 -5.64
CA ILE A 125 6.67 11.47 -5.66
C ILE A 125 8.20 11.42 -5.60
N GLN A 126 8.86 12.20 -6.46
CA GLN A 126 10.31 12.25 -6.57
C GLN A 126 10.84 13.68 -6.58
N VAL A 127 12.12 13.83 -6.25
CA VAL A 127 12.92 15.05 -6.47
C VAL A 127 14.07 14.65 -7.40
N GLY A 128 14.09 15.22 -8.61
CA GLY A 128 14.93 14.71 -9.70
C GLY A 128 14.62 13.24 -9.97
N GLU A 129 15.64 12.36 -9.98
CA GLU A 129 15.45 10.91 -10.20
C GLU A 129 15.19 10.11 -8.90
N ARG A 130 15.12 10.77 -7.73
CA ARG A 130 15.07 10.09 -6.43
C ARG A 130 13.67 10.14 -5.83
N LYS A 131 13.09 8.97 -5.57
CA LYS A 131 11.79 8.81 -4.92
C LYS A 131 11.85 9.22 -3.44
N ILE A 132 10.90 10.04 -3.03
CA ILE A 132 10.72 10.51 -1.64
C ILE A 132 9.38 10.06 -1.03
N SER A 133 8.44 9.55 -1.85
CA SER A 133 7.11 9.10 -1.44
C SER A 133 6.62 7.97 -2.32
N GLY A 134 6.01 6.95 -1.72
CA GLY A 134 5.18 5.98 -2.44
C GLY A 134 3.72 6.09 -1.99
N ASN A 135 2.78 6.03 -2.94
CA ASN A 135 1.36 6.22 -2.67
C ASN A 135 0.55 4.97 -3.02
N ALA A 136 -0.53 4.74 -2.28
CA ALA A 136 -1.43 3.63 -2.52
C ALA A 136 -2.86 4.05 -2.21
N GLN A 137 -3.81 3.32 -2.80
CA GLN A 137 -5.24 3.57 -2.64
C GLN A 137 -5.98 2.29 -2.28
N PHE A 138 -7.06 2.47 -1.55
CA PHE A 138 -8.03 1.43 -1.25
C PHE A 138 -9.43 2.03 -1.32
N ALA A 139 -10.37 1.29 -1.92
CA ALA A 139 -11.76 1.69 -2.02
C ALA A 139 -12.68 0.55 -1.58
N THR A 140 -13.74 0.87 -0.85
CA THR A 140 -14.77 -0.07 -0.42
C THR A 140 -16.07 0.67 -0.12
N ARG A 141 -17.20 0.10 -0.55
CA ARG A 141 -18.56 0.58 -0.19
C ARG A 141 -18.77 2.09 -0.40
N GLY A 142 -18.29 2.65 -1.53
CA GLY A 142 -18.46 4.07 -1.87
C GLY A 142 -17.57 5.03 -1.09
N ARG A 143 -16.55 4.51 -0.38
CA ARG A 143 -15.52 5.30 0.30
C ARG A 143 -14.14 4.82 -0.11
N MET A 144 -13.16 5.70 -0.01
CA MET A 144 -11.79 5.36 -0.31
C MET A 144 -10.82 6.11 0.59
N TYR A 145 -9.59 5.60 0.67
CA TYR A 145 -8.47 6.41 1.11
C TYR A 145 -7.37 6.41 0.05
N THR A 146 -6.66 7.54 -0.03
CA THR A 146 -5.35 7.65 -0.67
C THR A 146 -4.33 7.97 0.39
N HIS A 147 -3.36 7.08 0.57
CA HIS A 147 -2.30 7.31 1.52
C HIS A 147 -0.93 7.28 0.87
N GLY A 148 0.06 7.82 1.57
CA GLY A 148 1.42 7.82 1.10
C GLY A 148 2.42 7.97 2.23
N THR A 149 3.63 7.51 1.94
CA THR A 149 4.80 7.77 2.77
C THR A 149 5.45 9.10 2.39
N LEU A 150 6.12 9.75 3.32
CA LEU A 150 6.99 10.89 3.10
C LEU A 150 8.27 10.58 3.85
N LEU A 151 9.26 10.08 3.12
CA LEU A 151 10.59 9.76 3.65
C LEU A 151 11.26 11.06 4.05
N PHE A 152 11.06 11.49 5.29
CA PHE A 152 11.55 12.79 5.74
C PHE A 152 13.02 12.69 6.13
N GLN A 153 13.32 11.76 7.04
CA GLN A 153 14.66 11.48 7.55
C GLN A 153 14.77 10.00 7.99
N SER A 154 14.21 9.10 7.19
CA SER A 154 14.24 7.65 7.45
C SER A 154 15.62 7.06 7.26
N ASP A 155 15.92 5.99 8.01
CA ASP A 155 17.12 5.20 7.79
C ASP A 155 16.92 4.23 6.61
N ILE A 156 17.32 4.71 5.43
CA ILE A 156 17.26 3.97 4.17
C ILE A 156 18.08 2.67 4.23
N SER A 157 19.05 2.53 5.14
CA SER A 157 19.85 1.31 5.27
C SER A 157 19.02 0.12 5.75
N HIS A 158 18.03 0.35 6.62
CA HIS A 158 17.12 -0.68 7.09
C HIS A 158 16.20 -1.18 5.97
N VAL A 159 15.78 -0.30 5.05
CA VAL A 159 14.90 -0.65 3.92
C VAL A 159 15.49 -1.80 3.09
N ALA A 160 16.78 -1.71 2.76
CA ALA A 160 17.46 -2.69 1.92
C ALA A 160 17.73 -4.03 2.65
N SER A 161 17.89 -3.98 3.98
CA SER A 161 18.17 -5.16 4.81
C SER A 161 16.90 -5.91 5.22
N ALA A 162 15.80 -5.17 5.40
CA ALA A 162 14.53 -5.69 5.88
C ALA A 162 13.69 -6.36 4.78
N LEU A 163 13.88 -5.94 3.52
CA LEU A 163 13.11 -6.45 2.38
C LEU A 163 13.94 -7.41 1.52
N LYS A 164 13.37 -8.56 1.17
CA LYS A 164 13.94 -9.47 0.17
C LYS A 164 13.76 -8.85 -1.20
N VAL A 165 14.87 -8.61 -1.88
CA VAL A 165 14.88 -8.01 -3.21
C VAL A 165 14.50 -9.08 -4.24
N ASN A 166 13.30 -9.00 -4.84
CA ASN A 166 12.92 -9.90 -5.94
C ASN A 166 13.67 -9.52 -7.23
N PRO A 167 14.56 -10.39 -7.78
CA PRO A 167 15.37 -10.08 -8.96
C PRO A 167 14.55 -9.72 -10.21
N GLU A 168 13.34 -10.26 -10.36
CA GLU A 168 12.46 -9.99 -11.51
C GLU A 168 12.00 -8.52 -11.57
N LYS A 169 11.92 -7.82 -10.42
CA LYS A 169 11.61 -6.37 -10.40
C LYS A 169 12.74 -5.51 -10.99
N PHE A 170 13.94 -6.07 -11.21
CA PHE A 170 15.13 -5.34 -11.64
C PHE A 170 15.58 -5.65 -13.07
N LYS A 171 15.01 -6.67 -13.72
CA LYS A 171 15.39 -7.06 -15.09
C LYS A 171 15.16 -5.98 -16.15
N SER A 172 14.30 -4.99 -15.90
CA SER A 172 13.94 -3.95 -16.88
C SER A 172 14.59 -2.58 -16.65
N LYS A 173 15.39 -2.36 -15.60
CA LYS A 173 15.97 -1.04 -15.28
C LYS A 173 17.41 -1.16 -14.75
N SER A 174 18.39 -0.88 -15.62
CA SER A 174 19.85 -0.89 -15.36
C SER A 174 20.29 -0.62 -13.92
N THR A 175 21.06 -1.58 -13.38
CA THR A 175 22.23 -1.54 -12.44
C THR A 175 22.49 -0.38 -11.46
N LYS A 176 21.51 0.47 -11.12
CA LYS A 176 21.63 1.45 -10.02
C LYS A 176 21.11 0.82 -8.71
N SER A 177 21.96 0.72 -7.68
CA SER A 177 21.62 0.26 -6.32
C SER A 177 20.37 0.96 -5.77
N VAL A 178 19.53 0.27 -4.99
CA VAL A 178 18.31 0.84 -4.35
C VAL A 178 18.63 2.15 -3.60
N ARG A 179 19.80 2.24 -2.96
CA ARG A 179 20.28 3.46 -2.27
C ARG A 179 20.39 4.69 -3.16
N SER A 180 20.53 4.51 -4.48
CA SER A 180 20.61 5.63 -5.44
C SER A 180 19.26 6.06 -6.01
N ARG A 181 18.16 5.37 -5.67
CA ARG A 181 16.81 5.59 -6.23
C ARG A 181 15.82 6.22 -5.24
N VAL A 182 16.12 6.21 -3.95
CA VAL A 182 15.31 6.85 -2.90
C VAL A 182 16.13 7.91 -2.17
N ALA A 183 15.46 8.92 -1.63
CA ALA A 183 16.10 9.98 -0.86
C ALA A 183 15.18 10.46 0.27
N ASN A 184 15.78 11.08 1.27
CA ASN A 184 15.07 11.78 2.33
C ASN A 184 14.74 13.21 1.90
N ILE A 185 13.56 13.70 2.26
CA ILE A 185 13.12 15.07 2.00
C ILE A 185 14.06 16.07 2.66
N SER A 186 14.61 15.73 3.85
CA SER A 186 15.57 16.56 4.56
C SER A 186 16.84 16.87 3.77
N GLU A 187 17.20 16.05 2.76
CA GLU A 187 18.36 16.30 1.88
C GLU A 187 18.14 17.50 0.96
N PHE A 188 16.88 17.89 0.71
CA PHE A 188 16.51 18.93 -0.25
C PHE A 188 16.04 20.23 0.42
N LEU A 189 15.99 20.27 1.76
CA LEU A 189 15.58 21.46 2.49
C LEU A 189 16.72 22.47 2.60
N GLN A 190 16.38 23.76 2.49
CA GLN A 190 17.34 24.85 2.70
C GLN A 190 17.69 25.02 4.19
N GLU A 191 16.71 24.82 5.07
CA GLU A 191 16.86 24.92 6.51
C GLU A 191 16.53 23.57 7.17
N PRO A 192 17.38 23.07 8.10
CA PRO A 192 17.08 21.87 8.85
C PRO A 192 15.80 22.02 9.67
N MET A 193 14.99 20.97 9.71
CA MET A 193 13.83 20.87 10.60
C MET A 193 13.62 19.44 11.08
N THR A 194 12.87 19.28 12.16
CA THR A 194 12.42 17.99 12.69
C THR A 194 11.21 17.45 11.92
N VAL A 195 10.93 16.15 12.04
CA VAL A 195 9.75 15.54 11.42
C VAL A 195 8.44 16.12 11.95
N GLU A 196 8.42 16.55 13.22
CA GLU A 196 7.27 17.21 13.85
C GLU A 196 7.03 18.61 13.27
N GLN A 197 8.10 19.37 13.05
CA GLN A 197 8.03 20.67 12.37
C GLN A 197 7.58 20.51 10.92
N PHE A 198 8.10 19.49 10.21
CA PHE A 198 7.68 19.16 8.87
C PHE A 198 6.18 18.78 8.83
N ARG A 199 5.71 17.93 9.74
CA ARG A 199 4.30 17.56 9.91
C ARG A 199 3.41 18.79 10.11
N SER A 200 3.82 19.72 10.97
CA SER A 200 3.08 20.96 11.23
C SER A 200 3.02 21.90 10.03
N ARG A 201 4.14 22.07 9.31
CA ARG A 201 4.19 22.87 8.07
C ARG A 201 3.35 22.24 6.96
N LEU A 202 3.43 20.92 6.79
CA LEU A 202 2.61 20.19 5.83
C LEU A 202 1.12 20.33 6.15
N LEU A 203 0.72 20.17 7.42
CA LEU A 203 -0.67 20.36 7.85
C LEU A 203 -1.16 21.77 7.49
N THR A 204 -0.37 22.79 7.83
CA THR A 204 -0.70 24.19 7.58
C THR A 204 -0.86 24.46 6.08
N ALA A 205 0.03 23.90 5.25
CA ALA A 205 -0.03 24.05 3.80
C ALA A 205 -1.25 23.35 3.18
N LEU A 206 -1.59 22.13 3.64
CA LEU A 206 -2.77 21.39 3.17
C LEU A 206 -4.11 22.09 3.52
N TYR A 207 -4.12 22.90 4.57
CA TYR A 207 -5.26 23.75 4.93
C TYR A 207 -5.16 25.17 4.33
N GLU A 208 -4.15 25.43 3.50
CA GLU A 208 -3.94 26.74 2.85
C GLU A 208 -3.87 27.89 3.87
N GLY A 209 -3.31 27.62 5.06
CA GLY A 209 -3.25 28.58 6.17
C GLY A 209 -4.59 28.84 6.88
N ARG A 210 -5.67 28.14 6.52
CA ARG A 210 -6.95 28.18 7.24
C ARG A 210 -6.84 27.47 8.59
N THR A 211 -7.83 27.72 9.46
CA THR A 211 -7.95 26.99 10.72
C THR A 211 -8.14 25.51 10.45
N VAL A 212 -7.36 24.68 11.15
CA VAL A 212 -7.49 23.22 11.09
C VAL A 212 -8.71 22.81 11.89
N GLU A 213 -9.76 22.37 11.21
CA GLU A 213 -10.92 21.77 11.85
C GLU A 213 -10.61 20.32 12.20
N ALA A 214 -10.75 19.95 13.47
CA ALA A 214 -10.46 18.60 13.96
C ALA A 214 -11.75 17.79 14.14
N TYR A 215 -11.69 16.51 13.82
CA TYR A 215 -12.66 15.51 14.29
C TYR A 215 -12.08 14.82 15.51
N GLU A 216 -12.69 15.07 16.67
CA GLU A 216 -12.27 14.45 17.94
C GLU A 216 -12.91 13.07 18.09
N LEU A 217 -12.07 12.04 18.06
CA LEU A 217 -12.50 10.66 18.33
C LEU A 217 -12.91 10.51 19.79
N THR A 218 -14.10 9.94 19.99
CA THR A 218 -14.62 9.58 21.31
C THR A 218 -13.87 8.37 21.87
N ASP A 219 -14.02 8.09 23.16
CA ASP A 219 -13.44 6.90 23.77
C ASP A 219 -14.04 5.60 23.18
N ALA A 220 -15.30 5.63 22.76
CA ALA A 220 -15.94 4.52 22.06
C ALA A 220 -15.33 4.29 20.67
N ASP A 221 -14.98 5.36 19.94
CA ASP A 221 -14.27 5.24 18.67
C ASP A 221 -12.91 4.57 18.88
N TRP A 222 -12.17 5.00 19.91
CA TRP A 222 -10.87 4.40 20.25
C TRP A 222 -10.97 2.95 20.70
N GLU A 223 -12.04 2.56 21.40
CA GLU A 223 -12.30 1.16 21.71
C GLU A 223 -12.52 0.34 20.43
N GLY A 224 -13.27 0.89 19.48
CA GLY A 224 -13.45 0.31 18.14
C GLY A 224 -12.14 0.17 17.36
N VAL A 225 -11.28 1.19 17.40
CA VAL A 225 -9.94 1.16 16.79
C VAL A 225 -9.07 0.07 17.41
N ARG A 226 -9.03 -0.02 18.75
CA ARG A 226 -8.23 -1.07 19.44
C ARG A 226 -8.73 -2.46 19.12
N LYS A 227 -10.05 -2.66 19.15
CA LYS A 227 -10.67 -3.94 18.78
C LYS A 227 -10.29 -4.33 17.35
N LEU A 228 -10.37 -3.40 16.41
CA LEU A 228 -9.98 -3.65 15.02
C LEU A 228 -8.48 -3.95 14.87
N ALA A 229 -7.63 -3.27 15.64
CA ALA A 229 -6.20 -3.57 15.69
C ALA A 229 -5.93 -4.99 16.18
N ASP A 230 -6.61 -5.44 17.23
CA ASP A 230 -6.48 -6.80 17.78
C ASP A 230 -7.00 -7.88 16.82
N GLU A 231 -8.18 -7.66 16.22
CA GLU A 231 -8.83 -8.64 15.34
C GLU A 231 -8.12 -8.81 13.99
N ARG A 232 -7.53 -7.73 13.46
CA ARG A 232 -6.91 -7.71 12.13
C ARG A 232 -5.41 -7.45 12.18
N TYR A 233 -4.99 -6.28 12.63
CA TYR A 233 -3.62 -5.81 12.39
C TYR A 233 -2.56 -6.40 13.33
N ARG A 234 -2.98 -7.05 14.42
CA ARG A 234 -2.15 -7.89 15.29
C ARG A 234 -2.35 -9.38 15.03
N ASN A 235 -3.25 -9.73 14.12
CA ASN A 235 -3.57 -11.10 13.78
C ASN A 235 -2.52 -11.66 12.79
N TRP A 236 -1.93 -12.80 13.14
CA TRP A 236 -0.93 -13.47 12.32
C TRP A 236 -1.49 -13.93 10.97
N ASP A 237 -2.73 -14.45 10.95
CA ASP A 237 -3.39 -14.90 9.71
C ASP A 237 -3.63 -13.74 8.73
N TRP A 238 -3.81 -12.52 9.24
CA TRP A 238 -3.90 -11.34 8.38
C TRP A 238 -2.52 -10.90 7.87
N ASN A 239 -1.54 -10.76 8.77
CA ASN A 239 -0.23 -10.20 8.42
C ASN A 239 0.63 -11.16 7.58
N TYR A 240 0.58 -12.45 7.85
CA TYR A 240 1.36 -13.48 7.16
C TYR A 240 0.48 -14.34 6.25
N GLY A 241 -0.67 -14.76 6.76
CA GLY A 241 -1.59 -15.63 6.05
C GLY A 241 -1.05 -17.03 5.83
N ARG A 242 -1.91 -17.88 5.26
CA ARG A 242 -1.50 -19.22 4.84
C ARG A 242 -0.77 -19.11 3.50
N SER A 243 0.22 -19.96 3.30
CA SER A 243 0.82 -20.23 1.97
C SER A 243 0.38 -21.63 1.56
N PRO A 244 -0.73 -21.77 0.79
CA PRO A 244 -1.25 -23.07 0.42
C PRO A 244 -0.25 -23.87 -0.42
N ALA A 245 -0.43 -25.19 -0.44
CA ALA A 245 0.35 -26.05 -1.32
C ALA A 245 0.11 -25.67 -2.78
N PHE A 246 1.17 -25.71 -3.59
CA PHE A 246 1.10 -25.49 -5.02
C PHE A 246 2.14 -26.38 -5.70
N ASN A 247 1.87 -26.77 -6.94
CA ASN A 247 2.80 -27.53 -7.78
C ASN A 247 3.12 -26.81 -9.10
N MET A 248 2.44 -25.70 -9.38
CA MET A 248 2.73 -24.79 -10.48
C MET A 248 2.85 -23.37 -9.95
N ARG A 249 3.85 -22.63 -10.43
CA ARG A 249 4.07 -21.23 -10.08
C ARG A 249 4.47 -20.45 -11.33
N GLN A 250 3.77 -19.36 -11.58
CA GLN A 250 4.06 -18.44 -12.67
C GLN A 250 4.21 -17.03 -12.12
N VAL A 251 5.32 -16.37 -12.46
CA VAL A 251 5.60 -14.99 -12.03
C VAL A 251 5.86 -14.13 -13.26
N LYS A 252 5.08 -13.06 -13.43
CA LYS A 252 5.24 -12.14 -14.57
C LYS A 252 4.96 -10.70 -14.17
N ARG A 253 5.74 -9.78 -14.74
CA ARG A 253 5.42 -8.34 -14.71
C ARG A 253 4.46 -8.05 -15.86
N LEU A 254 3.24 -7.67 -15.52
CA LEU A 254 2.22 -7.23 -16.45
C LEU A 254 2.11 -5.71 -16.44
N SER A 255 1.23 -5.18 -17.28
CA SER A 255 0.90 -3.76 -17.35
C SER A 255 0.61 -3.19 -15.95
N ALA A 256 -0.19 -3.85 -15.12
CA ALA A 256 -0.70 -3.32 -13.85
C ALA A 256 0.21 -3.57 -12.62
N GLY A 257 1.22 -4.44 -12.71
CA GLY A 257 2.05 -4.83 -11.56
C GLY A 257 2.81 -6.14 -11.80
N THR A 258 3.41 -6.69 -10.76
CA THR A 258 3.93 -8.06 -10.75
C THR A 258 2.87 -8.98 -10.18
N TYR A 259 2.67 -10.12 -10.84
CA TYR A 259 1.74 -11.17 -10.45
C TYR A 259 2.54 -12.46 -10.22
N ASP A 260 2.18 -13.17 -9.16
CA ASP A 260 2.68 -14.50 -8.79
C ASP A 260 1.47 -15.40 -8.59
N VAL A 261 1.16 -16.20 -9.60
CA VAL A 261 0.04 -17.14 -9.57
C VAL A 261 0.57 -18.51 -9.22
N ARG A 262 -0.02 -19.11 -8.18
CA ARG A 262 0.31 -20.44 -7.68
C ARG A 262 -0.90 -21.32 -7.77
N LEU A 263 -0.75 -22.44 -8.45
CA LEU A 263 -1.82 -23.40 -8.64
C LEU A 263 -1.40 -24.74 -8.04
N ASN A 264 -2.34 -25.40 -7.40
CA ASN A 264 -2.27 -26.83 -7.15
C ASN A 264 -3.12 -27.53 -8.20
N VAL A 265 -2.47 -28.18 -9.17
CA VAL A 265 -3.15 -28.89 -10.26
C VAL A 265 -3.07 -30.39 -10.03
N ALA A 266 -4.21 -31.05 -9.90
CA ALA A 266 -4.30 -32.50 -9.78
C ALA A 266 -5.33 -33.05 -10.75
N ALA A 267 -5.04 -34.20 -11.35
CA ALA A 267 -5.90 -34.84 -12.35
C ALA A 267 -6.36 -33.88 -13.49
N GLY A 268 -5.48 -32.96 -13.89
CA GLY A 268 -5.75 -31.98 -14.94
C GLY A 268 -6.71 -30.85 -14.55
N ARG A 269 -6.97 -30.65 -13.26
CA ARG A 269 -7.85 -29.58 -12.74
C ARG A 269 -7.13 -28.74 -11.70
N ILE A 270 -7.49 -27.47 -11.64
CA ILE A 270 -7.03 -26.54 -10.61
C ILE A 270 -7.79 -26.89 -9.33
N GLU A 271 -7.14 -27.50 -8.34
CA GLU A 271 -7.77 -27.76 -7.04
C GLU A 271 -7.77 -26.50 -6.18
N GLN A 272 -6.71 -25.69 -6.30
CA GLN A 272 -6.56 -24.45 -5.57
C GLN A 272 -5.74 -23.45 -6.40
N ALA A 273 -6.13 -22.18 -6.31
CA ALA A 273 -5.39 -21.06 -6.85
C ALA A 273 -5.01 -20.08 -5.72
N SER A 274 -3.87 -19.42 -5.87
CA SER A 274 -3.49 -18.26 -5.06
C SER A 274 -2.81 -17.24 -5.96
N ILE A 275 -3.26 -16.00 -5.89
CA ILE A 275 -2.81 -14.90 -6.74
C ILE A 275 -2.20 -13.82 -5.84
N TYR A 276 -0.87 -13.75 -5.86
CA TYR A 276 -0.12 -12.74 -5.14
C TYR A 276 0.39 -11.66 -6.09
N GLY A 277 0.73 -10.49 -5.55
CA GLY A 277 1.37 -9.44 -6.34
C GLY A 277 1.39 -8.06 -5.70
N ASP A 278 1.93 -7.10 -6.45
CA ASP A 278 1.99 -5.68 -6.08
C ASP A 278 1.01 -4.80 -6.88
N PHE A 279 -0.04 -5.41 -7.42
CA PHE A 279 -1.11 -4.74 -8.15
C PHE A 279 -2.13 -4.05 -7.21
N PHE A 280 -3.01 -3.25 -7.81
CA PHE A 280 -4.08 -2.52 -7.12
C PHE A 280 -5.43 -2.97 -7.67
N GLY A 281 -6.30 -3.44 -6.78
CA GLY A 281 -7.68 -3.83 -7.07
C GLY A 281 -8.65 -3.25 -6.03
N THR A 282 -9.92 -3.19 -6.38
CA THR A 282 -11.04 -2.77 -5.52
C THR A 282 -11.84 -3.95 -4.96
N ALA A 283 -11.75 -5.13 -5.59
CA ALA A 283 -12.41 -6.36 -5.16
C ALA A 283 -11.44 -7.33 -4.46
N GLU A 284 -11.98 -8.37 -3.82
CA GLU A 284 -11.19 -9.40 -3.14
C GLU A 284 -10.67 -10.41 -4.16
N VAL A 285 -9.35 -10.57 -4.27
CA VAL A 285 -8.75 -11.52 -5.23
C VAL A 285 -9.16 -12.97 -4.95
N ALA A 286 -9.54 -13.28 -3.70
CA ALA A 286 -10.05 -14.58 -3.31
C ALA A 286 -11.29 -15.01 -4.11
N GLU A 287 -12.15 -14.07 -4.53
CA GLU A 287 -13.32 -14.38 -5.38
C GLU A 287 -12.90 -14.91 -6.75
N LEU A 288 -11.80 -14.38 -7.31
CA LEU A 288 -11.21 -14.87 -8.56
C LEU A 288 -10.47 -16.20 -8.35
N GLU A 289 -9.82 -16.39 -7.21
CA GLU A 289 -9.19 -17.68 -6.86
C GLU A 289 -10.22 -18.81 -6.73
N GLU A 290 -11.37 -18.53 -6.10
CA GLU A 290 -12.49 -19.45 -5.97
C GLU A 290 -13.12 -19.78 -7.32
N LEU A 291 -13.26 -18.79 -8.21
CA LEU A 291 -13.72 -19.01 -9.59
C LEU A 291 -12.81 -19.98 -10.35
N LEU A 292 -11.50 -19.88 -10.15
CA LEU A 292 -10.52 -20.74 -10.82
C LEU A 292 -10.52 -22.18 -10.29
N ALA A 293 -11.00 -22.42 -9.08
CA ALA A 293 -11.03 -23.75 -8.48
C ALA A 293 -12.03 -24.67 -9.21
N GLY A 294 -11.60 -25.91 -9.47
CA GLY A 294 -12.34 -26.94 -10.18
C GLY A 294 -12.24 -26.89 -11.71
N ILE A 295 -11.74 -25.80 -12.30
CA ILE A 295 -11.58 -25.66 -13.75
C ILE A 295 -10.50 -26.62 -14.25
N ARG A 296 -10.70 -27.16 -15.47
CA ARG A 296 -9.64 -27.88 -16.18
C ARG A 296 -8.46 -26.94 -16.46
N TYR A 297 -7.25 -27.41 -16.19
CA TYR A 297 -6.04 -26.63 -16.43
C TYR A 297 -5.63 -26.67 -17.90
N GLU A 298 -6.41 -25.99 -18.75
CA GLU A 298 -6.17 -25.77 -20.17
C GLU A 298 -6.64 -24.36 -20.58
N PRO A 299 -6.00 -23.69 -21.55
CA PRO A 299 -6.28 -22.29 -21.89
C PRO A 299 -7.76 -22.02 -22.22
N GLU A 300 -8.41 -22.91 -22.96
CA GLU A 300 -9.79 -22.76 -23.42
C GLU A 300 -10.78 -22.82 -22.26
N ALA A 301 -10.60 -23.75 -21.31
CA ALA A 301 -11.49 -23.92 -20.17
C ALA A 301 -11.39 -22.74 -19.19
N VAL A 302 -10.17 -22.21 -18.97
CA VAL A 302 -9.99 -21.01 -18.14
C VAL A 302 -10.57 -19.79 -18.85
N ARG A 303 -10.40 -19.65 -20.16
CA ARG A 303 -11.01 -18.57 -20.93
C ARG A 303 -12.53 -18.57 -20.84
N GLU A 304 -13.16 -19.73 -20.98
CA GLU A 304 -14.62 -19.90 -20.86
C GLU A 304 -15.11 -19.50 -19.46
N ALA A 305 -14.40 -19.90 -18.40
CA ALA A 305 -14.77 -19.53 -17.04
C ALA A 305 -14.60 -18.04 -16.72
N LEU A 306 -13.68 -17.35 -17.42
CA LEU A 306 -13.46 -15.91 -17.29
C LEU A 306 -14.38 -15.09 -18.23
N GLU A 307 -15.22 -15.73 -19.04
CA GLU A 307 -16.11 -15.03 -19.96
C GLU A 307 -17.15 -14.20 -19.19
N GLY A 308 -17.19 -12.89 -19.47
CA GLY A 308 -18.06 -11.94 -18.77
C GLY A 308 -17.58 -11.52 -17.38
N VAL A 309 -16.39 -12.00 -16.94
CA VAL A 309 -15.77 -11.56 -15.68
C VAL A 309 -14.91 -10.33 -15.93
N GLU A 310 -15.28 -9.21 -15.32
CA GLU A 310 -14.45 -8.01 -15.27
C GLU A 310 -13.23 -8.27 -14.38
N LEU A 311 -12.03 -8.39 -14.96
CA LEU A 311 -10.79 -8.64 -14.21
C LEU A 311 -10.24 -7.40 -13.51
N THR A 312 -10.57 -6.21 -14.02
CA THR A 312 -10.00 -4.94 -13.54
C THR A 312 -10.21 -4.70 -12.03
N PRO A 313 -11.39 -4.98 -11.44
CA PRO A 313 -11.60 -4.89 -10.00
C PRO A 313 -10.67 -5.77 -9.16
N TYR A 314 -10.27 -6.94 -9.66
CA TYR A 314 -9.45 -7.90 -8.91
C TYR A 314 -7.95 -7.66 -9.14
N LEU A 315 -7.56 -7.50 -10.40
CA LEU A 315 -6.18 -7.53 -10.84
C LEU A 315 -5.64 -6.15 -11.24
N GLY A 316 -6.46 -5.09 -11.31
CA GLY A 316 -6.07 -3.86 -11.99
C GLY A 316 -6.19 -3.99 -13.52
N PRO A 317 -5.74 -3.02 -14.34
CA PRO A 317 -5.99 -2.96 -15.78
C PRO A 317 -5.24 -4.05 -16.56
N VAL A 318 -5.64 -5.29 -16.39
CA VAL A 318 -5.09 -6.50 -17.02
C VAL A 318 -6.17 -7.07 -17.93
N GLU A 319 -5.83 -7.25 -19.20
CA GLU A 319 -6.73 -7.88 -20.16
C GLU A 319 -6.79 -9.40 -19.92
N PRO A 320 -7.93 -10.07 -20.19
CA PRO A 320 -8.06 -11.52 -20.02
C PRO A 320 -6.98 -12.34 -20.73
N ASP A 321 -6.57 -11.91 -21.93
CA ASP A 321 -5.49 -12.56 -22.67
C ASP A 321 -4.12 -12.38 -22.00
N GLU A 322 -3.87 -11.23 -21.38
CA GLU A 322 -2.63 -10.98 -20.64
C GLU A 322 -2.56 -11.87 -19.39
N PHE A 323 -3.69 -12.08 -18.73
CA PHE A 323 -3.81 -13.00 -17.59
C PHE A 323 -3.68 -14.47 -18.00
N LEU A 324 -4.29 -14.89 -19.11
CA LEU A 324 -4.13 -16.27 -19.62
C LEU A 324 -2.68 -16.58 -20.00
N GLN A 325 -1.96 -15.64 -20.61
CA GLN A 325 -0.51 -15.76 -20.89
C GLN A 325 0.38 -15.73 -19.66
N LEU A 326 -0.17 -15.38 -18.49
CA LEU A 326 0.52 -15.55 -17.22
C LEU A 326 0.31 -16.96 -16.68
N LEU A 327 -0.85 -17.58 -16.91
CA LEU A 327 -1.15 -18.93 -16.42
C LEU A 327 -0.44 -20.03 -17.23
N PHE A 328 -0.32 -19.85 -18.55
CA PHE A 328 0.22 -20.85 -19.51
C PHE A 328 1.45 -20.32 -20.25
#